data_AF-A0ABD7SR47-F1
#
_entry.id   AF-A0ABD7SR47-F1
#
_cell.length_a   1.000
_cell.length_b   1.000
_cell.length_c   1.000
_cell.angle_alpha   90.00
_cell.angle_beta   90.00
_cell.angle_gamma   90.00
#
_symmetry.space_group_name_H-M   'P 1'
#
loop_
_entity.id
_entity.type
_entity.pdbx_description
1 polymer ?
#
loop_
_entity_poly.entity_id
_entity_poly.type
_entity_poly.pdbx_seq_one_letter_code
_entity_poly.pdbx_strand_id
1 'polypeptide(L)'
;MAKQWTHADLCKKAVSWLKRSHSAGGCGCPNAYSEVQSGSNGGEIVDAIGIKTAEGTETIVVEVKVSRADFLADRKKPFRAEPESGMGNYRYYMCPEGLIELADLPPKWGLLHVGAKGKISVICGHKNGGKRDWYFESNRDSELGMASLLLAKSGDFEHLNGVKRLNQRLESENFKLRKKIEALEAPIRHEEMMRSLEALEKSLKPISRTEISN
;
A
#
# COMPACT_ATOMS: atom_id res chain seq x y z
N MET A 1 13.60 24.23 0.98
CA MET A 1 13.69 23.84 -0.44
C MET A 1 12.57 22.86 -0.75
N ALA A 2 11.87 23.02 -1.88
CA ALA A 2 10.85 22.06 -2.28
C ALA A 2 11.51 20.69 -2.51
N LYS A 3 10.89 19.61 -2.04
CA LYS A 3 11.40 18.26 -2.23
C LYS A 3 11.47 17.95 -3.73
N GLN A 4 12.65 17.60 -4.23
CA GLN A 4 12.81 17.06 -5.57
C GLN A 4 12.42 15.59 -5.56
N TRP A 5 11.49 15.19 -6.43
CA TRP A 5 11.04 13.81 -6.54
C TRP A 5 11.86 13.09 -7.60
N THR A 6 12.45 11.95 -7.24
CA THR A 6 13.06 11.05 -8.21
C THR A 6 12.02 10.11 -8.81
N HIS A 7 12.34 9.49 -9.95
CA HIS A 7 11.47 8.50 -10.58
C HIS A 7 11.15 7.35 -9.61
N ALA A 8 12.18 6.80 -8.96
CA ALA A 8 12.04 5.73 -7.98
C ALA A 8 11.16 6.13 -6.77
N ASP A 9 11.24 7.39 -6.31
CA ASP A 9 10.35 7.86 -5.24
C ASP A 9 8.88 7.89 -5.68
N LEU A 10 8.61 8.33 -6.91
CA LEU A 10 7.27 8.35 -7.46
C LEU A 10 6.74 6.94 -7.72
N CYS A 11 7.57 5.99 -8.18
CA CYS A 11 7.16 4.58 -8.32
C CYS A 11 6.69 4.00 -6.98
N LYS A 12 7.44 4.27 -5.89
CA LYS A 12 7.04 3.86 -4.53
C LYS A 12 5.71 4.51 -4.10
N LYS A 13 5.51 5.79 -4.45
CA LYS A 13 4.25 6.50 -4.17
C LYS A 13 3.08 5.95 -4.98
N ALA A 14 3.30 5.60 -6.24
CA ALA A 14 2.31 4.96 -7.11
C ALA A 14 1.86 3.63 -6.53
N VAL A 15 2.78 2.73 -6.17
CA VAL A 15 2.47 1.46 -5.51
C VAL A 15 1.72 1.67 -4.20
N SER A 16 2.13 2.65 -3.38
CA SER A 16 1.43 2.98 -2.14
C SER A 16 -0.01 3.44 -2.38
N TRP A 17 -0.25 4.25 -3.41
CA TRP A 17 -1.59 4.71 -3.76
C TRP A 17 -2.47 3.59 -4.32
N LEU A 18 -1.89 2.72 -5.15
CA LEU A 18 -2.58 1.55 -5.71
C LEU A 18 -3.08 0.62 -4.59
N LYS A 19 -2.23 0.34 -3.59
CA LYS A 19 -2.58 -0.53 -2.44
C LYS A 19 -3.53 0.11 -1.45
N ARG A 20 -3.57 1.45 -1.38
CA ARG A 20 -4.40 2.17 -0.41
C ARG A 20 -5.88 1.84 -0.63
N SER A 21 -6.62 1.62 0.45
CA SER A 21 -8.05 1.27 0.38
C SER A 21 -8.88 2.32 -0.36
N HIS A 22 -10.05 1.90 -0.83
CA HIS A 22 -11.03 2.80 -1.46
C HIS A 22 -11.43 3.95 -0.52
N SER A 23 -11.71 3.65 0.76
CA SER A 23 -12.10 4.63 1.77
C SER A 23 -11.02 5.66 2.08
N ALA A 24 -9.73 5.30 1.90
CA ALA A 24 -8.61 6.21 2.08
C ALA A 24 -8.19 6.91 0.77
N GLY A 25 -8.99 6.81 -0.30
CA GLY A 25 -8.76 7.50 -1.57
C GLY A 25 -7.76 6.81 -2.52
N GLY A 26 -7.50 5.51 -2.34
CA GLY A 26 -6.72 4.69 -3.26
C GLY A 26 -7.56 3.77 -4.14
N CYS A 27 -6.89 2.83 -4.81
CA CYS A 27 -7.53 1.86 -5.71
C CYS A 27 -7.91 0.53 -5.05
N GLY A 28 -7.45 0.26 -3.82
CA GLY A 28 -7.72 -0.99 -3.11
C GLY A 28 -7.13 -2.22 -3.79
N CYS A 29 -6.03 -2.07 -4.53
CA CYS A 29 -5.36 -3.19 -5.19
C CYS A 29 -4.61 -4.03 -4.16
N PRO A 30 -5.02 -5.28 -3.87
CA PRO A 30 -4.26 -6.16 -2.97
C PRO A 30 -2.84 -6.43 -3.51
N ASN A 31 -2.72 -6.50 -4.84
CA ASN A 31 -1.47 -6.75 -5.53
C ASN A 31 -1.06 -5.47 -6.27
N ALA A 32 0.10 -4.90 -5.94
CA ALA A 32 0.66 -3.79 -6.71
C ALA A 32 2.18 -3.79 -6.65
N TYR A 33 2.79 -3.44 -7.77
CA TYR A 33 4.20 -3.61 -8.07
C TYR A 33 4.72 -2.42 -8.90
N SER A 34 6.01 -2.15 -8.82
CA SER A 34 6.69 -1.14 -9.64
C SER A 34 7.66 -1.79 -10.62
N GLU A 35 7.89 -1.12 -11.75
CA GLU A 35 8.92 -1.45 -12.73
C GLU A 35 8.82 -2.90 -13.23
N VAL A 36 7.60 -3.32 -13.59
CA VAL A 36 7.32 -4.70 -14.00
C VAL A 36 7.26 -4.81 -15.52
N GLN A 37 7.96 -5.80 -16.05
CA GLN A 37 8.00 -6.13 -17.47
C GLN A 37 6.85 -7.10 -17.84
N SER A 38 6.27 -6.89 -19.02
CA SER A 38 5.14 -7.71 -19.49
C SER A 38 5.50 -9.03 -20.19
N GLY A 39 6.78 -9.26 -20.52
CA GLY A 39 7.21 -10.48 -21.22
C GLY A 39 8.70 -10.78 -21.09
N SER A 40 9.04 -12.08 -21.19
CA SER A 40 10.40 -12.60 -21.01
C SER A 40 11.38 -12.14 -22.10
N ASN A 41 10.87 -11.86 -23.30
CA ASN A 41 11.65 -11.43 -24.47
C ASN A 41 11.55 -9.92 -24.71
N GLY A 42 11.23 -9.15 -23.67
CA GLY A 42 10.84 -7.75 -23.80
C GLY A 42 9.33 -7.57 -23.73
N GLY A 43 8.90 -6.31 -23.71
CA GLY A 43 7.51 -5.93 -23.54
C GLY A 43 7.39 -4.52 -22.97
N GLU A 44 6.16 -4.09 -22.74
CA GLU A 44 5.88 -2.87 -22.00
C GLU A 44 6.43 -3.02 -20.57
N ILE A 45 7.21 -2.03 -20.14
CA ILE A 45 7.62 -1.88 -18.75
C ILE A 45 6.84 -0.68 -18.23
N VAL A 46 5.96 -0.95 -17.27
CA VAL A 46 5.16 0.08 -16.62
C VAL A 46 5.79 0.48 -15.30
N ASP A 47 5.73 1.78 -14.99
CA ASP A 47 6.36 2.33 -13.78
C ASP A 47 5.71 1.76 -12.51
N ALA A 48 4.39 1.62 -12.51
CA ALA A 48 3.66 0.84 -11.51
C ALA A 48 2.35 0.25 -12.04
N ILE A 49 1.96 -0.90 -11.50
CA ILE A 49 0.70 -1.57 -11.80
C ILE A 49 0.04 -2.14 -10.55
N GLY A 50 -1.27 -2.00 -10.46
CA GLY A 50 -2.12 -2.60 -9.43
C GLY A 50 -3.15 -3.53 -10.06
N ILE A 51 -3.42 -4.65 -9.39
CA ILE A 51 -4.37 -5.67 -9.81
C ILE A 51 -5.37 -5.90 -8.68
N LYS A 52 -6.66 -5.92 -9.01
CA LYS A 52 -7.73 -6.31 -8.09
C LYS A 52 -8.74 -7.20 -8.79
N THR A 53 -9.38 -8.07 -8.02
CA THR A 53 -10.28 -9.13 -8.52
C THR A 53 -11.66 -9.10 -7.86
N ALA A 54 -11.91 -8.19 -6.92
CA ALA A 54 -13.13 -8.18 -6.11
C ALA A 54 -14.42 -7.88 -6.90
N GLU A 55 -14.32 -7.13 -8.00
CA GLU A 55 -15.46 -6.74 -8.86
C GLU A 55 -15.14 -7.07 -10.33
N GLY A 56 -14.56 -8.26 -10.55
CA GLY A 56 -13.88 -8.61 -11.80
C GLY A 56 -12.40 -8.20 -11.78
N THR A 57 -11.63 -8.71 -12.74
CA THR A 57 -10.19 -8.43 -12.86
C THR A 57 -9.98 -7.05 -13.48
N GLU A 58 -9.63 -6.08 -12.64
CA GLU A 58 -9.27 -4.73 -13.05
C GLU A 58 -7.78 -4.48 -12.79
N THR A 59 -7.10 -3.95 -13.80
CA THR A 59 -5.69 -3.54 -13.74
C THR A 59 -5.59 -2.02 -13.82
N ILE A 60 -4.71 -1.43 -13.03
CA ILE A 60 -4.48 0.02 -12.98
C ILE A 60 -2.99 0.28 -13.18
N VAL A 61 -2.64 0.95 -14.27
CA VAL A 61 -1.28 1.38 -14.57
C VAL A 61 -1.08 2.82 -14.11
N VAL A 62 0.09 3.10 -13.55
CA VAL A 62 0.55 4.45 -13.21
C VAL A 62 1.91 4.67 -13.85
N GLU A 63 1.99 5.67 -14.73
CA GLU A 63 3.22 6.15 -15.36
C GLU A 63 3.71 7.41 -14.62
N VAL A 64 4.93 7.37 -14.10
CA VAL A 64 5.48 8.49 -13.32
C VAL A 64 6.29 9.42 -14.23
N LYS A 65 6.15 10.74 -14.01
CA LYS A 65 6.90 11.77 -14.75
C LYS A 65 7.52 12.76 -13.77
N VAL A 66 8.84 12.92 -13.85
CA VAL A 66 9.62 13.84 -12.99
C VAL A 66 9.95 15.16 -13.67
N SER A 67 9.91 15.19 -15.00
CA SER A 67 10.04 16.40 -15.82
C SER A 67 8.98 16.47 -16.90
N ARG A 68 8.74 17.69 -17.41
CA ARG A 68 7.85 17.92 -18.54
C ARG A 68 8.35 17.25 -19.82
N ALA A 69 9.67 17.17 -20.00
CA ALA A 69 10.29 16.48 -21.13
C ALA A 69 9.97 14.98 -21.10
N ASP A 70 10.02 14.33 -19.94
CA ASP A 70 9.66 12.91 -19.78
C ASP A 70 8.21 12.65 -20.23
N PHE A 71 7.30 13.55 -19.83
CA PHE A 71 5.89 13.46 -20.23
C PHE A 71 5.71 13.58 -21.74
N LEU A 72 6.39 14.53 -22.39
CA LEU A 72 6.29 14.71 -23.85
C LEU A 72 6.93 13.56 -24.63
N ALA A 73 7.99 12.94 -24.10
CA ALA A 73 8.60 11.75 -24.70
C ALA A 73 7.64 10.55 -24.63
N ASP A 74 6.94 10.38 -23.50
CA ASP A 74 6.02 9.26 -23.29
C ASP A 74 4.84 9.24 -24.27
N ARG A 75 4.36 10.43 -24.67
CA ARG A 75 3.32 10.59 -25.70
C ARG A 75 3.68 9.95 -27.05
N LYS A 76 4.96 9.71 -27.31
CA LYS A 76 5.44 9.14 -28.58
C LYS A 76 5.56 7.60 -28.55
N LYS A 77 5.26 6.94 -27.42
CA LYS A 77 5.37 5.48 -27.33
C LYS A 77 4.33 4.79 -28.25
N PRO A 78 4.68 3.67 -28.91
CA PRO A 78 3.80 3.01 -29.90
C PRO A 78 2.41 2.64 -29.38
N PHE A 79 2.32 2.10 -28.16
CA PHE A 79 1.06 1.73 -27.50
C PHE A 79 0.20 2.93 -27.06
N ARG A 80 0.62 4.16 -27.38
CA ARG A 80 -0.23 5.36 -27.27
C ARG A 80 -1.08 5.60 -28.51
N ALA A 81 -0.67 5.07 -29.66
CA ALA A 81 -1.43 5.12 -30.90
C ALA A 81 -2.53 4.04 -30.94
N GLU A 82 -2.25 2.87 -30.38
CA GLU A 82 -3.16 1.73 -30.23
C GLU A 82 -3.32 1.40 -28.74
N PRO A 83 -4.21 2.08 -28.02
CA PRO A 83 -4.34 1.91 -26.57
C PRO A 83 -4.60 0.47 -26.13
N GLU A 84 -5.31 -0.32 -26.93
CA GLU A 84 -5.61 -1.74 -26.72
C GLU A 84 -4.36 -2.63 -26.66
N SER A 85 -3.25 -2.19 -27.26
CA SER A 85 -1.97 -2.92 -27.21
C SER A 85 -1.24 -2.75 -25.87
N GLY A 86 -1.62 -1.76 -25.06
CA GLY A 86 -1.03 -1.48 -23.74
C GLY A 86 -1.78 -2.12 -22.57
N MET A 87 -1.10 -2.23 -21.42
CA MET A 87 -1.67 -2.78 -20.19
C MET A 87 -2.55 -1.76 -19.43
N GLY A 88 -3.36 -2.26 -18.50
CA GLY A 88 -4.16 -1.44 -17.60
C GLY A 88 -5.52 -1.05 -18.17
N ASN A 89 -6.59 -1.48 -17.48
CA ASN A 89 -7.96 -1.03 -17.75
C ASN A 89 -8.15 0.45 -17.42
N TYR A 90 -7.40 0.94 -16.42
CA TYR A 90 -7.33 2.35 -16.07
C TYR A 90 -5.88 2.79 -16.01
N ARG A 91 -5.61 4.00 -16.46
CA ARG A 91 -4.24 4.47 -16.62
C ARG A 91 -4.10 5.88 -16.05
N TYR A 92 -3.05 6.11 -15.29
CA TYR A 92 -2.77 7.40 -14.66
C TYR A 92 -1.37 7.87 -14.99
N TYR A 93 -1.21 9.18 -15.11
CA TYR A 93 0.08 9.80 -14.85
C TYR A 93 0.20 10.19 -13.38
N MET A 94 1.40 10.05 -12.82
CA MET A 94 1.76 10.59 -11.51
C MET A 94 2.96 11.52 -11.65
N CYS A 95 2.83 12.76 -11.17
CA CYS A 95 3.90 13.73 -11.24
C CYS A 95 3.90 14.66 -10.02
N PRO A 96 4.99 15.41 -9.78
CA PRO A 96 4.95 16.57 -8.90
C PRO A 96 3.84 17.54 -9.31
N GLU A 97 3.27 18.22 -8.32
CA GLU A 97 2.22 19.22 -8.54
C GLU A 97 2.64 20.30 -9.54
N GLY A 98 1.76 20.59 -10.51
CA GLY A 98 1.98 21.61 -11.54
C GLY A 98 2.82 21.18 -12.75
N LEU A 99 3.26 19.92 -12.82
CA LEU A 99 4.08 19.44 -13.95
C LEU A 99 3.26 19.11 -15.20
N ILE A 100 2.09 18.49 -15.03
CA ILE A 100 1.17 18.13 -16.11
C ILE A 100 -0.11 18.94 -15.91
N GLU A 101 -0.53 19.66 -16.94
CA GLU A 101 -1.82 20.33 -16.95
C GLU A 101 -2.90 19.40 -17.51
N LEU A 102 -4.15 19.60 -17.06
CA LEU A 102 -5.28 18.78 -17.52
C LEU A 102 -5.51 18.89 -19.03
N ALA A 103 -5.22 20.04 -19.63
CA ALA A 103 -5.38 20.28 -21.06
C ALA A 103 -4.42 19.42 -21.91
N ASP A 104 -3.31 18.95 -21.34
CA ASP A 104 -2.34 18.10 -22.05
C ASP A 104 -2.66 16.62 -21.95
N LEU A 105 -3.59 16.25 -21.08
CA LEU A 105 -3.83 14.88 -20.70
C LEU A 105 -4.49 14.12 -21.87
N PRO A 106 -3.97 12.96 -22.28
CA PRO A 106 -4.64 12.14 -23.27
C PRO A 106 -6.03 11.74 -22.79
N PRO A 107 -7.00 11.56 -23.71
CA PRO A 107 -8.34 11.11 -23.35
C PRO A 107 -8.31 9.86 -22.47
N LYS A 108 -9.20 9.81 -21.47
CA LYS A 108 -9.37 8.70 -20.50
C LYS A 108 -8.17 8.42 -19.57
N TRP A 109 -7.08 9.19 -19.63
CA TRP A 109 -5.99 9.10 -18.66
C TRP A 109 -6.32 9.89 -17.41
N GLY A 110 -6.09 9.30 -16.24
CA GLY A 110 -6.16 10.02 -14.97
C GLY A 110 -4.86 10.76 -14.64
N LEU A 111 -4.94 11.68 -13.67
CA LEU A 111 -3.80 12.46 -13.20
C LEU A 111 -3.73 12.47 -11.68
N LEU A 112 -2.54 12.14 -11.15
CA LEU A 112 -2.19 12.16 -9.74
C LEU A 112 -1.09 13.19 -9.51
N HIS A 113 -1.31 14.10 -8.57
CA HIS A 113 -0.28 15.03 -8.11
C HIS A 113 0.33 14.57 -6.79
N VAL A 114 1.65 14.69 -6.70
CA VAL A 114 2.41 14.50 -5.47
C VAL A 114 2.91 15.85 -4.98
N GLY A 115 2.33 16.34 -3.88
CA GLY A 115 2.75 17.59 -3.26
C GLY A 115 4.12 17.45 -2.58
N ALA A 116 4.74 18.57 -2.18
CA ALA A 116 6.09 18.58 -1.59
C ALA A 116 6.26 17.67 -0.35
N LYS A 117 5.19 17.49 0.45
CA LYS A 117 5.17 16.60 1.63
C LYS A 117 4.84 15.13 1.29
N GLY A 118 4.66 14.79 0.01
CA GLY A 118 4.37 13.44 -0.46
C GLY A 118 2.92 13.00 -0.31
N LYS A 119 2.01 13.95 -0.08
CA LYS A 119 0.55 13.74 -0.18
C LYS A 119 0.21 13.52 -1.66
N ILE A 120 -0.59 12.49 -1.93
CA ILE A 120 -1.06 12.14 -3.26
C ILE A 120 -2.50 12.63 -3.39
N SER A 121 -2.77 13.41 -4.43
CA SER A 121 -4.09 13.96 -4.74
C SER A 121 -4.54 13.45 -6.11
N VAL A 122 -5.76 12.92 -6.19
CA VAL A 122 -6.37 12.52 -7.47
C VAL A 122 -7.00 13.76 -8.09
N ILE A 123 -6.46 14.22 -9.22
CA ILE A 123 -6.97 15.40 -9.92
C ILE A 123 -8.13 14.99 -10.83
N CYS A 124 -7.94 13.95 -11.63
CA CYS A 124 -8.98 13.34 -12.47
C CYS A 124 -8.71 11.84 -12.69
N GLY A 125 -9.70 11.11 -13.15
CA GLY A 125 -9.61 9.67 -13.42
C GLY A 125 -10.84 8.90 -12.97
N HIS A 126 -10.86 7.58 -13.24
CA HIS A 126 -11.96 6.67 -12.89
C HIS A 126 -12.34 6.66 -11.41
N LYS A 127 -11.46 7.17 -10.54
CA LYS A 127 -11.72 7.27 -9.09
C LYS A 127 -12.69 8.42 -8.75
N ASN A 128 -12.68 9.48 -9.55
CA ASN A 128 -13.55 10.65 -9.37
C ASN A 128 -14.67 10.72 -10.42
N GLY A 129 -14.59 9.93 -11.51
CA GLY A 129 -15.60 9.86 -12.57
C GLY A 129 -16.23 8.47 -12.72
N GLY A 130 -17.11 8.31 -13.71
CA GLY A 130 -17.75 7.02 -13.99
C GLY A 130 -16.76 6.03 -14.62
N LYS A 131 -16.62 4.81 -14.07
CA LYS A 131 -15.66 3.78 -14.54
C LYS A 131 -15.62 3.64 -16.08
N ARG A 132 -16.77 3.62 -16.74
CA ARG A 132 -16.89 3.45 -18.20
C ARG A 132 -16.19 4.55 -19.01
N ASP A 133 -16.18 5.78 -18.50
CA ASP A 133 -15.64 6.95 -19.22
C ASP A 133 -14.11 6.92 -19.28
N TRP A 134 -13.47 6.21 -18.35
CA TRP A 134 -12.02 6.12 -18.19
C TRP A 134 -11.46 4.74 -18.58
N TYR A 135 -12.32 3.87 -19.12
CA TYR A 135 -11.98 2.49 -19.38
C TYR A 135 -11.22 2.32 -20.69
N PHE A 136 -10.18 1.49 -20.62
CA PHE A 136 -9.47 0.91 -21.75
C PHE A 136 -9.67 -0.61 -21.80
N GLU A 137 -9.84 -1.12 -23.01
CA GLU A 137 -9.48 -2.51 -23.26
C GLU A 137 -7.97 -2.65 -23.10
N SER A 138 -7.56 -3.59 -22.26
CA SER A 138 -6.16 -3.81 -21.91
C SER A 138 -5.64 -5.06 -22.61
N ASN A 139 -4.36 -5.04 -22.96
CA ASN A 139 -3.67 -6.21 -23.49
C ASN A 139 -3.55 -7.30 -22.41
N ARG A 140 -4.54 -8.21 -22.37
CA ARG A 140 -4.63 -9.27 -21.37
C ARG A 140 -3.48 -10.26 -21.44
N ASP A 141 -2.93 -10.51 -22.63
CA ASP A 141 -1.78 -11.40 -22.79
C ASP A 141 -0.52 -10.81 -22.17
N SER A 142 -0.30 -9.51 -22.34
CA SER A 142 0.80 -8.79 -21.66
C SER A 142 0.64 -8.80 -20.14
N GLU A 143 -0.60 -8.63 -19.64
CA GLU A 143 -0.88 -8.70 -18.20
C GLU A 143 -0.69 -10.11 -17.62
N LEU A 144 -1.05 -11.15 -18.38
CA LEU A 144 -0.83 -12.54 -17.99
C LEU A 144 0.65 -12.91 -18.02
N GLY A 145 1.39 -12.47 -19.04
CA GLY A 145 2.85 -12.62 -19.12
C GLY A 145 3.55 -11.97 -17.92
N MET A 146 3.14 -10.74 -17.57
CA MET A 146 3.60 -10.05 -16.37
C MET A 146 3.31 -10.85 -15.09
N ALA A 147 2.09 -11.35 -14.91
CA ALA A 147 1.72 -12.16 -13.76
C ALA A 147 2.56 -13.44 -13.68
N SER A 148 2.80 -14.12 -14.81
CA SER A 148 3.67 -15.30 -14.89
C SER A 148 5.09 -15.01 -14.40
N LEU A 149 5.69 -13.90 -14.83
CA LEU A 149 7.02 -13.48 -14.38
C LEU A 149 7.05 -13.14 -12.89
N LEU A 150 6.01 -12.50 -12.35
CA LEU A 150 5.92 -12.21 -10.92
C LEU A 150 5.78 -13.49 -10.10
N LEU A 151 5.00 -14.46 -10.55
CA LEU A 151 4.87 -15.76 -9.90
C LEU A 151 6.20 -16.51 -9.88
N ALA A 152 6.93 -16.53 -11.00
CA ALA A 152 8.26 -17.11 -11.08
C ALA A 152 9.24 -16.45 -10.09
N LYS A 153 9.14 -15.13 -9.88
CA LYS A 153 9.95 -14.40 -8.88
C LYS A 153 9.52 -14.64 -7.44
N SER A 154 8.24 -14.93 -7.20
CA SER A 154 7.71 -15.13 -5.83
C SER A 154 8.17 -16.44 -5.19
N GLY A 155 8.73 -17.36 -5.99
CA GLY A 155 9.26 -18.64 -5.52
C GLY A 155 8.20 -19.74 -5.43
N ASP A 156 8.58 -20.87 -4.85
CA ASP A 156 7.71 -22.05 -4.75
C ASP A 156 6.57 -21.84 -3.75
N PHE A 157 5.33 -21.93 -4.25
CA PHE A 157 4.12 -21.80 -3.45
C PHE A 157 3.98 -22.87 -2.37
N GLU A 158 4.47 -24.09 -2.60
CA GLU A 158 4.41 -25.14 -1.58
C GLU A 158 5.26 -24.78 -0.37
N HIS A 159 6.45 -24.21 -0.64
CA HIS A 159 7.34 -23.72 0.39
C HIS A 159 6.70 -22.56 1.17
N LEU A 160 6.12 -21.58 0.47
CA LEU A 160 5.43 -20.44 1.10
C LEU A 160 4.23 -20.89 1.96
N ASN A 161 3.45 -21.85 1.48
CA ASN A 161 2.33 -22.44 2.24
C ASN A 161 2.82 -23.21 3.48
N GLY A 162 3.97 -23.88 3.39
CA GLY A 162 4.66 -24.48 4.53
C GLY A 162 5.00 -23.44 5.59
N VAL A 163 5.68 -22.35 5.19
CA VAL A 163 6.05 -21.24 6.08
C VAL A 163 4.82 -20.61 6.73
N LYS A 164 3.76 -20.35 5.96
CA LYS A 164 2.51 -19.78 6.51
C LYS A 164 1.87 -20.67 7.57
N ARG A 165 1.81 -21.99 7.33
CA ARG A 165 1.29 -22.97 8.31
C ARG A 165 2.16 -23.01 9.57
N LEU A 166 3.48 -22.96 9.43
CA LEU A 166 4.41 -22.91 10.56
C LEU A 166 4.22 -21.62 11.38
N ASN A 167 4.10 -20.46 10.72
CA ASN A 167 3.85 -19.20 11.39
C ASN A 167 2.53 -19.22 12.19
N GLN A 168 1.44 -19.76 11.64
CA GLN A 168 0.17 -19.89 12.38
C GLN A 168 0.30 -20.79 13.62
N ARG A 169 1.09 -21.87 13.53
CA ARG A 169 1.38 -22.74 14.68
C ARG A 169 2.19 -22.00 15.74
N LEU A 170 3.25 -21.29 15.33
CA LEU A 170 4.09 -20.48 16.21
C LEU A 170 3.29 -19.35 16.89
N GLU A 171 2.39 -18.68 16.18
CA GLU A 171 1.50 -17.66 16.75
C GLU A 171 0.58 -18.26 17.83
N SER A 172 0.01 -19.44 17.54
CA SER A 172 -0.84 -20.16 18.48
C SER A 172 -0.08 -20.63 19.73
N GLU A 173 1.16 -21.11 19.56
CA GLU A 173 2.04 -21.49 20.66
C GLU A 173 2.48 -20.28 21.48
N ASN A 174 2.90 -19.20 20.83
CA ASN A 174 3.25 -17.94 21.50
C ASN A 174 2.08 -17.39 22.32
N PHE A 175 0.86 -17.45 21.80
CA PHE A 175 -0.33 -17.06 22.54
C PHE A 175 -0.55 -17.91 23.80
N LYS A 176 -0.39 -19.24 23.69
CA LYS A 176 -0.48 -20.17 24.84
C LYS A 176 0.63 -19.89 25.86
N LEU A 177 1.86 -19.67 25.42
CA LEU A 177 3.00 -19.38 26.29
C LEU A 177 2.81 -18.04 27.02
N ARG A 178 2.33 -17.00 26.32
CA ARG A 178 1.99 -15.71 26.95
C ARG A 178 0.97 -15.85 28.07
N LYS A 179 -0.11 -16.63 27.85
CA LYS A 179 -1.09 -16.92 28.90
C LYS A 179 -0.51 -17.68 30.08
N LYS A 180 0.40 -18.64 29.84
CA LYS A 180 1.08 -19.37 30.91
C LYS A 180 1.98 -18.45 31.74
N ILE A 181 2.76 -17.58 31.08
CA ILE A 181 3.60 -16.59 31.75
C ILE A 181 2.73 -15.67 32.61
N GLU A 182 1.63 -15.13 32.06
CA GLU A 182 0.72 -14.25 32.79
C GLU A 182 0.13 -14.92 34.04
N ALA A 183 -0.27 -16.19 33.92
CA ALA A 183 -0.79 -16.98 35.04
C ALA A 183 0.26 -17.27 36.12
N LEU A 184 1.51 -17.50 35.74
CA LEU A 184 2.62 -17.73 36.67
C LEU A 184 3.09 -16.44 37.37
N GLU A 185 3.02 -15.30 36.67
CA GLU A 185 3.38 -13.98 37.21
C GLU A 185 2.29 -13.38 38.11
N ALA A 186 1.02 -13.75 37.93
CA ALA A 186 -0.10 -13.26 38.74
C ALA A 186 0.13 -13.41 40.27
N PRO A 187 0.52 -14.59 40.81
CA PRO A 187 0.78 -14.73 42.24
C PRO A 187 2.00 -13.92 42.70
N ILE A 188 3.05 -13.82 41.89
CA ILE A 188 4.26 -13.04 42.21
C ILE A 188 3.88 -11.55 42.34
N ARG A 189 3.14 -11.01 41.38
CA ARG A 189 2.61 -9.63 41.43
C ARG A 189 1.73 -9.38 42.64
N HIS A 190 0.88 -10.34 42.99
CA HIS A 190 0.04 -10.24 44.19
C HIS A 190 0.88 -10.21 45.47
N GLU A 191 1.89 -11.07 45.59
CA GLU A 191 2.79 -11.11 46.75
C GLU A 191 3.61 -9.82 46.91
N GLU A 192 4.15 -9.28 45.80
CA GLU A 192 4.85 -7.98 45.78
C GLU A 192 3.93 -6.82 46.20
N MET A 193 2.67 -6.84 45.73
CA MET A 193 1.69 -5.83 46.12
C MET A 193 1.34 -5.92 47.60
N MET A 194 1.14 -7.12 48.14
CA MET A 194 0.88 -7.33 49.58
C MET A 194 2.06 -6.85 50.44
N ARG A 195 3.30 -7.18 50.07
CA ARG A 195 4.50 -6.67 50.77
C ARG A 195 4.59 -5.14 50.75
N SER A 196 4.21 -4.52 49.63
CA SER A 196 4.20 -3.07 49.49
C SER A 196 3.12 -2.41 50.37
N LEU A 197 1.94 -3.03 50.47
CA LEU A 197 0.86 -2.58 51.35
C LEU A 197 1.26 -2.68 52.83
N GLU A 198 1.87 -3.80 53.26
CA GLU A 198 2.38 -3.97 54.63
C GLU A 198 3.45 -2.92 54.98
N ALA A 199 4.32 -2.58 54.03
CA ALA A 199 5.33 -1.54 54.22
C ALA A 199 4.71 -0.15 54.38
N LEU A 200 3.67 0.16 53.59
CA LEU A 200 2.90 1.42 53.68
C LEU A 200 2.15 1.54 55.00
N GLU A 201 1.50 0.46 55.45
CA GLU A 201 0.77 0.43 56.73
C GLU A 201 1.69 0.73 57.90
N LYS A 202 2.91 0.16 57.92
CA LYS A 202 3.93 0.46 58.94
C LYS A 202 4.43 1.90 58.88
N SER A 203 4.34 2.57 57.73
CA SER A 203 4.77 3.97 57.54
C SER A 203 3.67 4.98 57.88
N LEU A 204 2.40 4.57 57.91
CA LEU A 204 1.27 5.46 58.20
C LEU A 204 1.13 5.65 59.72
N LYS A 205 1.18 6.90 60.19
CA LYS A 205 0.86 7.21 61.60
C LYS A 205 -0.66 7.11 61.80
N PRO A 206 -1.14 6.55 62.92
CA PRO A 206 -2.56 6.48 63.21
C PRO A 206 -3.15 7.89 63.32
N ILE A 207 -4.20 8.18 62.55
CA ILE A 207 -4.97 9.42 62.68
C ILE A 207 -5.79 9.31 63.97
N SER A 208 -5.56 10.22 64.92
CA SER A 208 -6.33 10.25 66.16
C SER A 208 -7.78 10.62 65.87
N ARG A 209 -8.74 9.85 66.41
CA ARG A 209 -10.20 10.04 66.21
C ARG A 209 -10.74 11.41 66.64
N THR A 210 -9.95 12.25 67.29
CA THR A 210 -10.34 13.59 67.76
C THR A 210 -10.44 14.67 66.69
N GLU A 211 -9.99 14.43 65.44
CA GLU A 211 -10.00 15.45 64.37
C GLU A 211 -11.17 15.34 63.38
N ILE A 212 -12.08 14.36 63.53
CA ILE A 212 -13.18 14.10 62.57
C ILE A 212 -14.53 14.70 63.04
N SER A 213 -14.54 15.43 64.15
CA SER A 213 -15.73 16.12 64.67
C SER A 213 -15.53 17.64 64.65
N ASN A 214 -15.71 18.25 63.48
CA ASN A 214 -16.03 19.67 63.28
C ASN A 214 -16.63 19.88 61.88
#